data_AF-A0AAV2S0J6-F1
#
_entry.id   AF-A0AAV2S0J6-F1
#
_cell.length_a   1.000
_cell.length_b   1.000
_cell.length_c   1.000
_cell.angle_alpha   90.00
_cell.angle_beta   90.00
_cell.angle_gamma   90.00
#
_symmetry.space_group_name_H-M   'P 1'
#
loop_
_entity.id
_entity.type
_entity.pdbx_description
1 polymer ?
#
loop_
_entity_poly.entity_id
_entity_poly.type
_entity_poly.pdbx_seq_one_letter_code
_entity_poly.pdbx_strand_id
1 'polypeptide(L)'
;EYYKACLSFYTDTQLTPKQIHQYGANEVQRIEKEMLKTIEIIGLSNKSFSEVIETLRNDPDQNFRSQMQIKKMFDKTINKSILPYIKKLFNLASSLNVSIEAINHPSLLKETYRSSIAAETHSGILYFNSDIHHSP
;
A
#
# COMPACT_ATOMS: atom_id res chain seq x y z
N GLU A 1 -5.25 26.76 -19.10
CA GLU A 1 -4.17 26.11 -19.87
C GLU A 1 -3.14 25.36 -19.02
N TYR A 2 -2.37 25.99 -18.12
CA TYR A 2 -1.34 25.29 -17.31
C TYR A 2 -1.86 24.06 -16.54
N TYR A 3 -2.92 24.20 -15.74
CA TYR A 3 -3.46 23.08 -14.96
C TYR A 3 -3.97 21.92 -15.84
N LYS A 4 -4.51 22.22 -17.03
CA LYS A 4 -4.97 21.21 -17.99
C LYS A 4 -3.78 20.45 -18.59
N ALA A 5 -2.68 21.14 -18.92
CA ALA A 5 -1.45 20.52 -19.39
C ALA A 5 -0.82 19.63 -18.31
N CYS A 6 -0.78 20.10 -17.05
CA CYS A 6 -0.32 19.29 -15.92
C CYS A 6 -1.17 18.03 -15.74
N LEU A 7 -2.50 18.14 -15.80
CA LEU A 7 -3.38 16.97 -15.69
C LEU A 7 -3.10 15.94 -16.80
N SER A 8 -2.98 16.39 -18.05
CA SER A 8 -2.63 15.49 -19.15
C SER A 8 -1.27 14.83 -18.93
N PHE A 9 -0.27 15.57 -18.44
CA PHE A 9 1.08 15.08 -18.22
C PHE A 9 1.18 14.07 -17.06
N TYR A 10 0.48 14.31 -15.94
CA TYR A 10 0.59 13.46 -14.75
C TYR A 10 -0.38 12.29 -14.72
N THR A 11 -1.45 12.32 -15.52
CA THR A 11 -2.50 11.27 -15.49
C THR A 11 -2.60 10.47 -16.78
N ASP A 12 -1.95 10.93 -17.86
CA ASP A 12 -2.13 10.40 -19.22
C ASP A 12 -3.60 10.30 -19.67
N THR A 13 -4.50 11.08 -19.05
CA THR A 13 -5.92 11.12 -19.40
C THR A 13 -6.26 12.34 -20.25
N GLN A 14 -7.29 12.19 -21.07
CA GLN A 14 -7.92 13.31 -21.79
C GLN A 14 -9.12 13.91 -21.04
N LEU A 15 -9.30 13.53 -19.77
CA LEU A 15 -10.43 13.99 -18.98
C LEU A 15 -10.25 15.46 -18.59
N THR A 16 -11.37 16.18 -18.54
CA THR A 16 -11.38 17.55 -18.03
C THR A 16 -11.19 17.56 -16.50
N PRO A 17 -10.67 18.66 -15.92
CA PRO A 17 -10.63 18.86 -14.47
C PRO A 17 -11.94 18.52 -13.76
N LYS A 18 -13.08 18.94 -14.34
CA LYS A 18 -14.41 18.71 -13.79
C LYS A 18 -14.78 17.23 -13.80
N GLN A 19 -14.44 16.51 -14.88
CA GLN A 19 -14.64 15.06 -14.94
C GLN A 19 -13.78 14.35 -13.91
N ILE A 20 -12.49 14.68 -13.80
CA ILE A 20 -11.58 14.07 -12.80
C ILE A 20 -12.09 14.30 -11.38
N HIS A 21 -12.54 15.52 -11.07
CA HIS A 21 -13.14 15.84 -9.78
C HIS A 21 -14.38 14.98 -9.51
N GLN A 22 -15.29 14.86 -10.49
CA GLN A 22 -16.49 14.05 -10.34
C GLN A 22 -16.17 12.55 -10.20
N TYR A 23 -15.21 12.03 -10.96
CA TYR A 23 -14.73 10.66 -10.82
C TYR A 23 -14.16 10.41 -9.43
N GLY A 24 -13.33 11.32 -8.92
CA GLY A 24 -12.80 11.25 -7.57
C GLY A 24 -13.90 11.24 -6.50
N ALA A 25 -14.88 12.16 -6.60
CA ALA A 25 -16.00 12.22 -5.67
C ALA A 25 -16.85 10.93 -5.68
N ASN A 26 -17.12 10.38 -6.86
CA ASN A 26 -17.83 9.12 -7.00
C ASN A 26 -17.04 7.95 -6.41
N GLU A 27 -15.72 7.94 -6.60
CA GLU A 27 -14.85 6.89 -6.09
C GLU A 27 -14.72 6.94 -4.55
N VAL A 28 -14.67 8.14 -3.96
CA VAL A 28 -14.75 8.32 -2.51
C VAL A 28 -16.04 7.71 -1.96
N GLN A 29 -17.19 8.04 -2.54
CA GLN A 29 -18.48 7.48 -2.10
C GLN A 29 -18.55 5.95 -2.29
N ARG A 30 -17.97 5.43 -3.37
CA ARG A 30 -17.93 3.99 -3.64
C ARG A 30 -17.06 3.26 -2.61
N ILE A 31 -15.86 3.77 -2.34
CA ILE A 31 -14.93 3.20 -1.34
C ILE A 31 -15.54 3.27 0.05
N GLU A 32 -16.18 4.38 0.42
CA GLU A 32 -16.89 4.52 1.71
C GLU A 32 -17.93 3.41 1.90
N LYS A 33 -18.74 3.11 0.88
CA LYS A 33 -19.72 2.01 0.92
C LYS A 33 -19.05 0.64 1.09
N GLU A 34 -17.92 0.39 0.43
CA GLU A 34 -17.18 -0.88 0.59
C GLU A 34 -16.53 -0.99 1.97
N MET A 35 -16.04 0.11 2.54
CA MET A 35 -15.55 0.15 3.92
C MET A 35 -16.65 -0.18 4.92
N LEU A 36 -17.87 0.36 4.75
CA LEU A 36 -19.01 0.04 5.63
C LEU A 36 -19.38 -1.45 5.59
N LYS A 37 -19.37 -2.09 4.41
CA LYS A 37 -19.57 -3.54 4.29
C LYS A 37 -18.48 -4.32 5.04
N THR A 38 -17.23 -3.86 4.95
CA THR A 38 -16.11 -4.50 5.64
C THR A 38 -16.26 -4.39 7.15
N ILE A 39 -16.69 -3.22 7.65
CA ILE A 39 -16.98 -2.94 9.07
C ILE A 39 -18.08 -3.88 9.60
N GLU A 40 -19.10 -4.16 8.79
CA GLU A 40 -20.14 -5.12 9.13
C GLU A 40 -19.58 -6.56 9.24
N ILE A 41 -18.75 -6.99 8.28
CA ILE A 41 -18.14 -8.32 8.25
C ILE A 41 -17.26 -8.57 9.49
N ILE A 42 -16.52 -7.55 9.95
CA ILE A 42 -15.65 -7.66 11.13
C ILE A 42 -16.39 -7.40 12.46
N GLY A 43 -17.72 -7.23 12.43
CA GLY A 43 -18.56 -7.13 13.62
C GLY A 43 -18.49 -5.79 14.35
N LEU A 44 -18.16 -4.69 13.66
CA LEU A 44 -18.04 -3.35 14.23
C LEU A 44 -19.13 -2.37 13.74
N SER A 45 -20.27 -2.89 13.26
CA SER A 45 -21.36 -2.10 12.66
C SER A 45 -22.04 -1.11 13.61
N ASN A 46 -21.86 -1.27 14.92
CA ASN A 46 -22.38 -0.35 15.93
C ASN A 46 -21.45 0.86 16.22
N LYS A 47 -20.30 0.97 15.54
CA LYS A 47 -19.34 2.05 15.70
C LYS A 47 -19.37 3.00 14.50
N SER A 48 -19.11 4.27 14.74
CA SER A 48 -18.78 5.22 13.69
C SER A 48 -17.45 4.85 13.01
N PHE A 49 -17.24 5.34 11.79
CA PHE A 49 -15.99 5.11 11.06
C PHE A 49 -14.76 5.54 11.86
N SER A 50 -14.81 6.70 12.53
CA SER A 50 -13.70 7.18 13.37
C SER A 50 -13.39 6.22 14.52
N GLU A 51 -14.42 5.71 15.19
CA GLU A 51 -14.27 4.74 16.29
C GLU A 51 -13.73 3.39 15.80
N VAL A 52 -14.10 2.97 14.57
CA VAL A 52 -13.50 1.77 13.96
C VAL A 52 -12.00 1.98 13.75
N ILE A 53 -11.59 3.10 13.16
CA ILE A 53 -10.17 3.39 12.93
C ILE A 53 -9.41 3.46 14.25
N GLU A 54 -9.98 4.10 15.28
CA GLU A 54 -9.39 4.13 16.62
C GLU A 54 -9.28 2.74 17.25
N THR A 55 -10.32 1.91 17.10
CA THR A 55 -10.33 0.52 17.58
C THR A 55 -9.20 -0.28 16.92
N LEU A 56 -9.07 -0.20 15.58
CA LEU A 56 -8.05 -0.93 14.83
C LEU A 56 -6.63 -0.43 15.10
N ARG A 57 -6.46 0.88 15.29
CA ARG A 57 -5.16 1.49 15.62
C ARG A 57 -4.66 1.07 17.00
N ASN A 58 -5.57 1.04 17.97
CA ASN A 58 -5.25 0.73 19.36
C ASN A 58 -5.28 -0.77 19.69
N ASP A 59 -5.69 -1.62 18.74
CA ASP A 59 -5.69 -3.08 18.91
C ASP A 59 -4.24 -3.59 19.08
N PRO A 60 -3.87 -4.12 20.26
CA PRO A 60 -2.52 -4.61 20.53
C PRO A 60 -2.10 -5.75 19.59
N ASP A 61 -3.05 -6.50 19.04
CA ASP A 61 -2.77 -7.60 18.12
C ASP A 61 -2.37 -7.11 16.73
N GLN A 62 -2.68 -5.85 16.39
CA GLN A 62 -2.25 -5.19 15.15
C GLN A 62 -0.87 -4.53 15.27
N ASN A 63 -0.27 -4.51 16.46
CA ASN A 63 0.99 -3.82 16.72
C ASN A 63 2.21 -4.75 16.62
N PHE A 64 3.22 -4.32 15.85
CA PHE A 64 4.51 -5.01 15.80
C PHE A 64 5.39 -4.59 16.98
N ARG A 65 6.08 -5.56 17.57
CA ARG A 65 6.96 -5.38 18.74
C ARG A 65 8.45 -5.28 18.37
N SER A 66 8.81 -5.59 17.11
CA SER A 66 10.18 -5.48 16.65
C SER A 66 10.30 -5.35 15.13
N GLN A 67 11.40 -4.76 14.67
CA GLN A 67 11.78 -4.67 13.25
C GLN A 67 11.83 -6.06 12.60
N MET A 68 12.26 -7.07 13.36
CA MET A 68 12.30 -8.45 12.89
C MET A 68 10.89 -9.00 12.61
N GLN A 69 9.88 -8.66 13.42
CA GLN A 69 8.50 -9.05 13.15
C GLN A 69 7.97 -8.39 11.88
N ILE A 70 8.25 -7.10 11.68
CA ILE A 70 7.88 -6.36 10.46
C ILE A 70 8.53 -7.01 9.23
N LYS A 71 9.84 -7.25 9.27
CA LYS A 71 10.57 -7.90 8.16
C LYS A 71 10.01 -9.28 7.85
N LYS A 72 9.73 -10.09 8.87
CA LYS A 72 9.15 -11.44 8.71
C LYS A 72 7.75 -11.38 8.11
N MET A 73 6.94 -10.39 8.49
CA MET A 73 5.61 -10.17 7.91
C MET A 73 5.70 -9.83 6.42
N PHE A 74 6.55 -8.87 6.04
CA PHE A 74 6.76 -8.53 4.64
C PHE A 74 7.29 -9.72 3.84
N ASP A 75 8.28 -10.46 4.37
CA ASP A 75 8.86 -11.61 3.67
C ASP A 75 7.83 -12.71 3.42
N LYS A 76 7.05 -13.05 4.45
CA LYS A 76 5.95 -14.00 4.32
C LYS A 76 4.93 -13.52 3.28
N THR A 77 4.48 -12.28 3.38
CA THR A 77 3.42 -11.73 2.54
C THR A 77 3.86 -11.66 1.07
N ILE A 78 5.05 -11.14 0.80
CA ILE A 78 5.54 -10.94 -0.57
C ILE A 78 6.03 -12.26 -1.16
N ASN A 79 6.98 -12.93 -0.50
CA ASN A 79 7.69 -14.05 -1.10
C ASN A 79 6.93 -15.37 -0.99
N LYS A 80 6.04 -15.53 0.01
CA LYS A 80 5.30 -16.78 0.22
C LYS A 80 3.82 -16.70 -0.16
N SER A 81 3.21 -15.51 -0.18
CA SER A 81 1.82 -15.34 -0.60
C SER A 81 1.72 -14.69 -1.97
N ILE A 82 2.10 -13.42 -2.12
CA ILE A 82 1.84 -12.63 -3.34
C ILE A 82 2.57 -13.18 -4.57
N LEU A 83 3.91 -13.35 -4.51
CA LEU A 83 4.70 -13.75 -5.68
C LEU A 83 4.26 -15.09 -6.30
N PRO A 84 3.95 -16.14 -5.51
CA PRO A 84 3.34 -17.37 -6.05
C PRO A 84 2.04 -17.13 -6.81
N TYR A 85 1.12 -16.31 -6.30
CA TYR A 85 -0.13 -15.99 -6.99
C TYR A 85 0.10 -15.18 -8.26
N ILE A 86 1.00 -14.19 -8.22
CA ILE A 86 1.36 -13.38 -9.39
C ILE A 86 1.92 -14.26 -10.52
N LYS A 87 2.84 -15.19 -10.22
CA LYS A 87 3.40 -16.12 -11.23
C LYS A 87 2.34 -17.03 -11.87
N LYS A 88 1.26 -17.32 -11.15
CA LYS A 88 0.12 -18.08 -11.68
C LYS A 88 -0.78 -17.22 -12.58
N LEU A 89 -1.02 -15.96 -12.20
CA LEU A 89 -1.90 -15.05 -12.94
C LEU A 89 -1.24 -14.48 -14.20
N PHE A 90 0.05 -14.18 -14.11
CA PHE A 90 0.85 -13.62 -15.18
C PHE A 90 1.92 -14.65 -15.54
N ASN A 91 1.92 -15.11 -16.80
CA ASN A 91 2.91 -16.06 -17.32
C ASN A 91 4.29 -15.39 -17.45
N LEU A 92 4.91 -15.09 -16.31
CA LEU A 92 6.12 -14.30 -16.20
C LEU A 92 7.34 -15.17 -16.47
N ALA A 93 8.13 -14.78 -17.48
CA ALA A 93 9.33 -15.48 -17.90
C ALA A 93 10.51 -15.33 -16.92
N SER A 94 10.48 -14.35 -16.01
CA SER A 94 11.61 -14.03 -15.11
C SER A 94 11.38 -14.47 -13.66
N SER A 95 12.49 -14.79 -12.98
CA SER A 95 12.56 -14.98 -11.54
C SER A 95 12.40 -13.64 -10.82
N LEU A 96 11.16 -13.13 -10.75
CA LEU A 96 10.83 -12.01 -9.87
C LEU A 96 11.26 -12.37 -8.44
N ASN A 97 12.22 -11.62 -7.94
CA ASN A 97 12.72 -11.69 -6.57
C ASN A 97 12.63 -10.29 -5.98
N VAL A 98 12.17 -10.19 -4.73
CA VAL A 98 12.13 -8.92 -3.99
C VAL A 98 12.87 -9.12 -2.68
N SER A 99 13.92 -8.34 -2.49
CA SER A 99 14.62 -8.24 -1.21
C SER A 99 13.87 -7.29 -0.30
N ILE A 100 13.83 -7.58 1.00
CA ILE A 100 13.15 -6.74 1.98
C ILE A 100 14.19 -6.28 3.00
N GLU A 101 14.36 -4.97 3.07
CA GLU A 101 15.35 -4.31 3.91
C GLU A 101 14.67 -3.27 4.79
N ALA A 102 15.17 -3.11 6.01
CA ALA A 102 14.70 -2.05 6.88
C ALA A 102 15.63 -0.85 6.74
N ILE A 103 15.04 0.35 6.71
CA ILE A 103 15.78 1.60 6.86
C ILE A 103 15.24 2.30 8.09
N ASN A 104 16.15 2.79 8.94
CA ASN A 104 15.81 3.73 9.99
C ASN A 104 16.16 5.13 9.51
N HIS A 105 15.18 5.85 8.95
CA HIS A 105 15.36 7.24 8.56
C HIS A 105 14.05 8.00 8.75
N PRO A 106 14.01 9.00 9.64
CA PRO A 106 12.76 9.67 10.05
C PRO A 106 12.05 10.39 8.90
N SER A 107 12.77 10.81 7.86
CA SER A 107 12.20 11.48 6.68
C SER A 107 11.74 10.53 5.55
N LEU A 108 11.91 9.21 5.70
CA LEU A 108 11.45 8.28 4.66
C LEU A 108 9.97 7.92 4.86
N LEU A 109 9.28 7.76 3.73
CA LEU A 109 7.96 7.14 3.68
C LEU A 109 8.02 5.77 4.39
N LYS A 110 6.88 5.33 4.94
CA LYS A 110 6.76 4.05 5.65
C LYS A 110 7.30 2.88 4.82
N GLU A 111 7.11 2.92 3.50
CA GLU A 111 7.66 1.95 2.56
C GLU A 111 8.13 2.62 1.25
N THR A 112 9.16 2.07 0.61
CA THR A 112 9.67 2.54 -0.69
C THR A 112 10.32 1.39 -1.45
N TYR A 113 10.03 1.28 -2.74
CA TYR A 113 10.65 0.29 -3.61
C TYR A 113 11.75 0.92 -4.46
N ARG A 114 12.89 0.23 -4.59
CA ARG A 114 13.97 0.58 -5.51
C ARG A 114 14.30 -0.59 -6.43
N SER A 115 14.19 -0.38 -7.74
CA SER A 115 14.66 -1.34 -8.74
C SER A 115 16.18 -1.28 -8.89
N SER A 116 16.84 -2.43 -9.05
CA SER A 116 18.22 -2.49 -9.53
C SER A 116 18.29 -2.01 -10.98
N ILE A 117 19.15 -1.03 -11.27
CA ILE A 117 19.34 -0.47 -12.63
C ILE A 117 20.42 -1.26 -13.41
N ALA A 118 21.11 -2.20 -12.77
CA ALA A 118 22.16 -3.00 -13.39
C ALA A 118 21.64 -4.39 -13.79
N ALA A 119 21.87 -4.74 -15.05
CA ALA A 119 21.49 -6.00 -15.68
C ALA A 119 21.98 -7.23 -14.89
N GLU A 120 21.24 -8.32 -15.05
CA GLU A 120 21.49 -9.71 -14.60
C GLU A 120 21.00 -10.13 -13.21
N THR A 121 20.64 -9.20 -12.31
CA THR A 121 19.90 -9.56 -11.08
C THR A 121 18.62 -8.74 -10.96
N HIS A 122 17.49 -9.34 -11.35
CA HIS A 122 16.15 -8.75 -11.31
C HIS A 122 15.59 -8.59 -9.87
N SER A 123 16.44 -8.38 -8.88
CA SER A 123 16.04 -8.29 -7.48
C SER A 123 15.87 -6.83 -7.08
N GLY A 124 14.64 -6.33 -7.12
CA GLY A 124 14.32 -5.04 -6.51
C GLY A 124 14.33 -5.13 -4.98
N ILE A 125 14.58 -3.99 -4.32
CA ILE A 125 14.58 -3.90 -2.86
C ILE A 125 13.37 -3.10 -2.41
N LEU A 126 12.52 -3.72 -1.60
CA LEU A 126 11.50 -3.04 -0.82
C LEU A 126 12.11 -2.62 0.52
N TYR A 127 12.20 -1.32 0.73
CA TYR A 127 12.57 -0.73 2.00
C TYR A 127 11.32 -0.45 2.83
N PHE A 128 11.37 -0.79 4.12
CA PHE A 128 10.36 -0.37 5.09
C PHE A 128 11.02 0.43 6.21
N ASN A 129 10.29 1.41 6.75
CA ASN A 129 10.74 2.19 7.89
C ASN A 129 10.61 1.35 9.15
N SER A 130 11.73 1.14 9.85
CA SER A 130 11.78 0.33 11.06
C SER A 130 11.55 1.10 12.35
N ASP A 131 11.18 2.37 12.28
CA ASP A 131 10.86 3.16 13.47
C ASP A 131 9.49 2.76 14.05
N ILE A 132 9.54 1.99 15.14
CA ILE A 132 8.35 1.45 15.83
C ILE A 132 7.76 2.48 16.81
N HIS A 133 8.50 3.55 17.13
CA HIS A 133 8.07 4.56 18.10
C HIS A 133 7.23 5.69 17.49
N HIS A 134 6.98 5.64 16.18
CA HIS A 134 6.24 6.66 15.42
C HIS A 134 5.10 6.09 14.57
N SER A 135 4.56 4.91 14.90
CA SER A 135 3.23 4.56 14.38
C SER A 135 2.18 5.43 15.09
N PRO A 136 1.44 6.29 14.34
CA PRO A 136 0.45 7.20 14.91
C PRO A 136 -0.78 6.47 15.43
#